data_AF-A0A6V7M1U7-F1
#
_entry.id   AF-A0A6V7M1U7-F1
#
_cell.length_a   1.000
_cell.length_b   1.000
_cell.length_c   1.000
_cell.angle_alpha   90.00
_cell.angle_beta   90.00
_cell.angle_gamma   90.00
#
_symmetry.space_group_name_H-M   'P 1'
#
loop_
_entity.id
_entity.type
_entity.pdbx_description
1 polymer ?
#
loop_
_entity_poly.entity_id
_entity_poly.type
_entity_poly.pdbx_seq_one_letter_code
_entity_poly.pdbx_strand_id
1 'polypeptide(L)' 'WMDMRTTDIVEDILSGIRNRNKNYLKPICGLPISPYFSALKLKWLLDNVPSVRCAVDSGRCMFGTIDSWLIW' A
#
# COMPACT_ATOMS: atom_id res chain seq x y z
N TRP A 1 -2.65 9.45 -2.13
CA TRP A 1 -2.56 10.29 -3.32
C TRP A 1 -1.25 11.08 -3.28
N MET A 2 -1.13 12.23 -2.58
CA MET A 2 0.13 13.01 -2.50
C MET A 2 1.06 12.71 -1.30
N ASP A 3 0.61 11.90 -0.33
CA ASP A 3 1.46 11.48 0.79
C ASP A 3 2.69 10.68 0.32
N MET A 4 3.87 11.05 0.81
CA MET A 4 5.17 10.50 0.41
C MET A 4 5.82 9.64 1.51
N ARG A 5 5.11 9.29 2.59
CA ARG A 5 5.70 8.56 3.73
C ARG A 5 6.16 7.16 3.36
N THR A 6 5.60 6.58 2.30
CA THR A 6 5.91 5.22 1.85
C THR A 6 7.01 5.20 0.79
N THR A 7 7.78 6.28 0.65
CA THR A 7 8.89 6.34 -0.32
C THR A 7 9.97 5.32 0.03
N ASP A 8 10.29 5.15 1.31
CA ASP A 8 11.27 4.15 1.76
C ASP A 8 10.79 2.72 1.46
N ILE A 9 9.50 2.45 1.68
CA ILE A 9 8.87 1.17 1.32
C ILE A 9 8.95 0.91 -0.19
N VAL A 10 8.86 1.95 -1.03
CA VAL A 10 9.05 1.80 -2.48
C VAL A 10 10.48 1.38 -2.79
N GLU A 11 11.48 2.04 -2.21
CA GLU A 11 12.88 1.68 -2.42
C GLU A 11 13.20 0.27 -1.92
N ASP A 12 12.66 -0.13 -0.77
CA ASP A 12 12.77 -1.49 -0.23
C ASP A 12 12.20 -2.53 -1.21
N ILE A 13 11.00 -2.28 -1.75
CA ILE A 13 10.36 -3.17 -2.72
C ILE A 13 11.19 -3.23 -4.01
N LEU A 14 11.68 -2.08 -4.50
CA LEU A 14 12.48 -2.02 -5.72
C LEU A 14 13.82 -2.72 -5.58
N SER A 15 14.39 -2.75 -4.37
CA SER A 15 15.63 -3.48 -4.08
C SER A 15 15.50 -4.98 -4.31
N GLY A 16 14.30 -5.55 -4.07
CA GLY A 16 13.99 -6.96 -4.32
C GLY A 16 13.59 -7.28 -5.76
N ILE A 17 13.48 -6.29 -6.64
CA ILE A 17 13.01 -6.46 -8.02
C ILE A 17 14.17 -6.35 -9.00
N ARG A 18 14.21 -7.24 -10.00
CA ARG A 18 15.22 -7.21 -11.08
C ARG A 18 15.25 -5.84 -11.74
N ASN A 19 16.43 -5.24 -11.82
CA ASN A 19 16.70 -3.92 -12.40
C ASN A 19 15.95 -2.74 -11.73
N ARG A 20 15.45 -2.89 -10.50
CA ARG A 20 14.68 -1.83 -9.81
C ARG A 20 13.54 -1.27 -10.68
N ASN A 21 12.89 -2.15 -11.43
CA ASN A 21 11.90 -1.74 -12.41
C ASN A 21 10.62 -1.24 -11.73
N LYS A 22 10.39 0.07 -11.73
CA LYS A 22 9.15 0.69 -11.22
C LYS A 22 7.90 0.21 -11.94
N ASN A 23 7.99 -0.27 -13.18
CA ASN A 23 6.86 -0.80 -13.93
C ASN A 23 6.62 -2.29 -13.72
N TYR A 24 7.28 -2.93 -12.75
CA TYR A 24 7.16 -4.37 -12.52
C TYR A 24 5.72 -4.85 -12.32
N LEU A 25 4.88 -4.05 -11.65
CA LEU A 25 3.47 -4.39 -11.41
C LEU A 25 2.52 -3.91 -12.51
N LYS A 26 3.02 -3.15 -13.49
CA LYS A 26 2.20 -2.58 -14.57
C LYS A 26 1.45 -3.65 -15.39
N PRO A 27 2.01 -4.85 -15.67
CA PRO A 27 1.26 -5.90 -16.36
C PRO A 27 0.08 -6.47 -15.56
N ILE A 28 0.08 -6.33 -14.23
CA ILE A 28 -0.95 -6.90 -13.34
C ILE A 28 -2.04 -5.86 -13.03
N CYS A 29 -1.64 -4.66 -12.63
CA CYS A 29 -2.57 -3.63 -12.17
C CYS A 29 -2.59 -2.36 -13.03
N GLY A 30 -1.78 -2.28 -14.09
CA GLY A 30 -1.67 -1.10 -14.96
C GLY A 30 -0.86 0.06 -14.37
N LEU A 31 -0.35 -0.07 -13.14
CA LEU A 31 0.26 1.03 -12.39
C LEU A 31 1.74 0.76 -12.08
N PRO A 32 2.59 1.82 -12.02
CA PRO A 32 3.93 1.70 -11.50
C PRO A 32 3.95 1.62 -9.98
N ILE A 33 5.03 1.08 -9.42
CA ILE A 33 5.33 1.13 -7.99
C ILE A 33 5.62 2.59 -7.63
N SER A 34 4.77 3.16 -6.78
CA SER A 34 4.80 4.57 -6.42
C SER A 34 4.15 4.79 -5.07
N PRO A 35 4.64 5.73 -4.23
CA PRO A 35 4.00 6.06 -2.96
C PRO A 35 2.60 6.67 -3.15
N TYR A 36 2.25 6.99 -4.38
CA TYR A 36 1.02 7.62 -4.80
C TYR A 36 -0.25 6.78 -4.46
N PHE A 37 -0.20 5.48 -4.76
CA PHE A 37 -1.32 4.55 -4.69
C PHE A 37 -1.61 4.02 -3.27
N SER A 38 -2.73 3.32 -3.12
CA SER A 38 -3.31 2.92 -1.83
C SER A 38 -2.59 1.74 -1.18
N ALA A 39 -2.10 0.78 -1.98
CA ALA A 39 -1.54 -0.48 -1.48
C ALA A 39 -0.38 -0.27 -0.49
N LEU A 40 0.53 0.65 -0.79
CA LEU A 40 1.68 0.91 0.08
C LEU A 40 1.28 1.62 1.38
N LYS A 41 0.20 2.41 1.36
CA LYS A 41 -0.34 3.04 2.58
C LYS A 41 -0.98 2.00 3.49
N LEU A 42 -1.68 1.03 2.90
CA LEU A 42 -2.22 -0.09 3.65
C LEU A 42 -1.09 -0.92 4.26
N LYS A 43 -0.04 -1.24 3.49
CA LYS A 43 1.17 -1.89 4.03
C LYS A 43 1.79 -1.09 5.18
N TRP A 44 1.96 0.22 5.01
CA TRP A 44 2.50 1.09 6.06
C TRP A 44 1.65 1.02 7.34
N LEU A 45 0.32 1.08 7.24
CA LEU A 45 -0.58 0.97 8.40
C LEU A 45 -0.45 -0.39 9.11
N LEU A 46 -0.40 -1.48 8.34
CA LEU A 46 -0.23 -2.83 8.86
C LEU A 46 1.09 -2.99 9.62
N ASP A 47 2.16 -2.35 9.16
CA ASP A 47 3.50 -2.50 9.72
C ASP A 47 3.77 -1.53 10.89
N ASN A 48 3.14 -0.35 10.89
CA ASN A 48 3.44 0.73 11.85
C ASN A 48 2.37 0.91 12.93
N VAL A 49 1.15 0.42 12.73
CA VAL A 49 0.04 0.63 13.67
C VAL A 49 -0.44 -0.71 14.24
N PRO A 50 0.00 -1.09 15.46
CA PRO A 50 -0.32 -2.39 16.05
C PRO A 50 -1.83 -2.66 16.19
N SER A 51 -2.63 -1.63 16.44
CA SER A 51 -4.08 -1.75 16.52
C SER A 51 -4.72 -2.12 15.17
N VAL A 52 -4.16 -1.65 14.05
CA VAL A 52 -4.61 -2.05 12.71
C VAL A 52 -4.29 -3.51 12.46
N ARG A 53 -3.08 -3.97 12.80
CA ARG A 53 -2.71 -5.38 12.69
C ARG A 53 -3.68 -6.28 13.48
N CYS A 54 -3.91 -5.96 14.75
CA CYS A 54 -4.85 -6.69 15.60
C CYS A 54 -6.29 -6.68 15.05
N ALA A 55 -6.75 -5.56 14.49
CA ALA A 55 -8.07 -5.47 13.87
C ALA A 55 -8.20 -6.35 12.62
N VAL A 56 -7.13 -6.46 11.81
CA VAL A 56 -7.09 -7.34 10.64
C VAL A 56 -7.06 -8.81 11.06
N ASP A 57 -6.22 -9.17 12.02
CA ASP A 57 -6.09 -10.55 12.53
C ASP A 57 -7.40 -11.04 13.18
N SER A 58 -8.17 -10.12 13.78
CA SER A 58 -9.48 -10.42 14.38
C SER A 58 -10.67 -10.26 13.43
N GLY A 59 -10.43 -9.99 12.13
CA GLY A 59 -11.50 -9.88 11.12
C GLY A 59 -12.44 -8.69 11.29
N ARG A 60 -12.03 -7.67 12.06
CA ARG A 60 -12.82 -6.45 12.34
C ARG A 60 -12.38 -5.24 11.52
N CYS A 61 -11.43 -5.41 10.62
CA CYS A 61 -10.89 -4.34 9.78
C CYS A 61 -11.46 -4.43 8.37
N MET A 62 -12.02 -3.31 7.88
CA MET A 62 -12.35 -3.10 6.47
C MET A 62 -11.46 -1.99 5.92
N PHE A 63 -11.01 -2.17 4.68
CA PHE A 63 -10.26 -1.17 3.93
C PHE A 63 -11.09 -0.69 2.74
N GLY A 64 -11.10 0.61 2.51
CA GLY A 64 -11.77 1.22 1.38
C GLY A 64 -11.14 2.56 1.03
N THR A 65 -11.31 2.97 -0.22
CA THR A 65 -11.11 4.35 -0.64
C THR A 65 -12.30 5.21 -0.17
N ILE A 66 -12.24 6.53 -0.40
CA ILE A 66 -13.24 7.47 0.14
C ILE A 66 -14.67 7.13 -0.32
N ASP A 67 -14.84 6.70 -1.57
CA ASP A 67 -16.11 6.21 -2.10
C ASP A 67 -16.68 5.05 -1.27
N SER A 68 -15.86 4.06 -0.92
CA SER A 68 -16.29 2.94 -0.08
C SER A 68 -16.63 3.40 1.34
N TRP A 69 -15.89 4.35 1.91
CA TRP A 69 -16.18 4.93 3.22
C TRP A 69 -17.46 5.76 3.24
N LEU A 70 -17.79 6.45 2.15
CA LEU A 70 -19.01 7.24 2.04
C LEU A 70 -20.25 6.37 1.81
N ILE A 71 -20.09 5.22 1.16
CA ILE A 71 -21.18 4.27 0.91
C ILE A 71 -21.48 3.41 2.15
N TRP A 72 -20.44 3.05 2.91
CA TRP A 72 -20.55 2.24 4.12
C TRP A 72 -21.14 3.03 5.29
#